data_AF-A0A2I0T7V7-F1
#
_entry.id   AF-A0A2I0T7V7-F1
#
_cell.length_a   1.000
_cell.length_b   1.000
_cell.length_c   1.000
_cell.angle_alpha   90.00
_cell.angle_beta   90.00
_cell.angle_gamma   90.00
#
_symmetry.space_group_name_H-M   'P 1'
#
loop_
_entity.id
_entity.type
_entity.pdbx_description
1 polymer ?
#
loop_
_entity_poly.entity_id
_entity_poly.type
_entity_poly.pdbx_seq_one_letter_code
_entity_poly.pdbx_strand_id
1 'polypeptide(L)'
;MSPYFSCYPDLQCNFENGLCNWEQEVGDDLDWIRIQGPTPTVNTGPLKDHTTGTARGHYLYMESSEPHQFQDKAILLSPLFNPTGNRTCVFRFHYHMFGKQVYTLSVFQRTVSNAKGWLLWYKFGNQGNRWIRQTLYISSFKPFQV
;
A
#
# COMPACT_ATOMS: atom_id res chain seq x y z
N MET A 1 15.00 22.08 14.38
CA MET A 1 13.70 22.14 13.68
C MET A 1 13.74 21.12 12.56
N SER A 2 12.88 20.10 12.58
CA SER A 2 12.89 19.05 11.55
C SER A 2 12.25 19.61 10.26
N PRO A 3 12.93 19.57 9.11
CA PRO A 3 12.41 20.14 7.86
C PRO A 3 11.32 19.26 7.20
N TYR A 4 10.98 18.12 7.79
CA TYR A 4 10.03 17.16 7.23
C TYR A 4 8.70 17.21 7.98
N PHE A 5 7.63 17.56 7.27
CA PHE A 5 6.28 17.51 7.80
C PHE A 5 5.62 16.19 7.38
N SER A 6 4.95 15.53 8.33
CA SER A 6 4.06 14.41 8.03
C SER A 6 2.85 14.96 7.25
N CYS A 7 2.43 14.28 6.17
CA CYS A 7 1.23 14.68 5.41
C CYS A 7 0.01 14.79 6.32
N TYR A 8 -0.07 13.93 7.33
CA TYR A 8 -1.09 13.92 8.35
C TYR A 8 -0.70 12.84 9.38
N PRO A 9 -0.74 13.08 10.69
CA PRO A 9 -0.49 12.02 11.68
C PRO A 9 -1.50 10.86 11.56
N ASP A 10 -2.73 11.14 11.12
CA ASP A 10 -3.84 10.18 11.12
C ASP A 10 -3.81 9.19 9.93
N LEU A 11 -2.68 9.14 9.20
CA LEU A 11 -2.36 8.10 8.20
C LEU A 11 -1.59 6.91 8.79
N GLN A 12 -1.24 6.96 10.07
CA GLN A 12 -0.66 5.79 10.72
C GLN A 12 -1.69 4.68 10.75
N CYS A 13 -1.57 3.76 9.79
CA CYS A 13 -2.43 2.61 9.70
C CYS A 13 -1.60 1.33 9.80
N ASN A 14 -1.80 0.60 10.89
CA ASN A 14 -1.25 -0.72 11.11
C ASN A 14 -2.27 -1.83 10.81
N PHE A 15 -3.47 -1.47 10.35
CA PHE A 15 -4.59 -2.36 10.05
C PHE A 15 -5.14 -3.18 11.22
N GLU A 16 -4.77 -2.90 12.47
CA GLU A 16 -5.30 -3.67 13.60
C GLU A 16 -6.80 -3.42 13.83
N ASN A 17 -7.30 -2.23 13.46
CA ASN A 17 -8.71 -1.85 13.61
C ASN A 17 -9.29 -1.38 12.26
N GLY A 18 -9.32 -2.26 11.26
CA GLY A 18 -9.85 -1.98 9.93
C GLY A 18 -8.86 -1.25 9.01
N LEU A 19 -9.37 -0.48 8.05
CA LEU A 19 -8.58 0.26 7.06
C LEU A 19 -8.13 1.65 7.53
N CYS A 20 -8.42 2.00 8.78
CA CYS A 20 -8.21 3.35 9.30
C CYS A 20 -8.99 4.38 8.45
N ASN A 21 -8.28 5.26 7.75
CA ASN A 21 -8.87 6.24 6.82
C ASN A 21 -8.62 5.88 5.34
N TRP A 22 -8.10 4.69 5.05
CA TRP A 22 -7.94 4.21 3.67
C TRP A 22 -9.26 3.65 3.14
N GLU A 23 -9.47 3.81 1.84
CA GLU A 23 -10.67 3.35 1.14
C GLU A 23 -10.28 2.43 -0.02
N GLN A 24 -11.11 1.42 -0.29
CA GLN A 24 -11.04 0.63 -1.51
C GLN A 24 -11.55 1.49 -2.68
N GLU A 25 -10.86 1.47 -3.83
CA GLU A 25 -11.44 2.05 -5.05
C GLU A 25 -12.66 1.23 -5.49
N VAL A 26 -13.69 1.88 -6.02
CA VAL A 26 -14.86 1.18 -6.57
C VAL A 26 -14.71 1.10 -8.07
N GLY A 27 -14.83 -0.11 -8.62
CA GLY A 27 -14.81 -0.36 -10.07
C GLY A 27 -13.44 -0.74 -10.63
N ASP A 28 -12.48 -1.08 -9.77
CA ASP A 28 -11.35 -1.95 -10.12
C ASP A 28 -11.78 -3.43 -10.08
N ASP A 29 -10.82 -4.33 -10.33
CA ASP A 29 -11.13 -5.75 -10.55
C ASP A 29 -11.31 -6.51 -9.23
N LEU A 30 -10.60 -6.09 -8.18
CA LEU A 30 -10.47 -6.80 -6.90
C LEU A 30 -10.32 -5.82 -5.73
N ASP A 31 -10.65 -6.29 -4.53
CA ASP A 31 -10.37 -5.54 -3.29
C ASP A 31 -9.14 -6.08 -2.54
N TRP A 32 -8.47 -5.21 -1.78
CA TRP A 32 -7.49 -5.68 -0.80
C TRP A 32 -8.20 -6.34 0.37
N ILE A 33 -7.69 -7.50 0.78
CA ILE A 33 -8.28 -8.29 1.86
C ILE A 33 -7.43 -8.10 3.11
N ARG A 34 -8.08 -7.69 4.20
CA ARG A 34 -7.44 -7.63 5.51
C ARG A 34 -7.41 -9.03 6.13
N ILE A 35 -6.22 -9.58 6.31
CA ILE A 35 -6.01 -10.91 6.89
C ILE A 35 -5.07 -10.86 8.10
N GLN A 36 -4.99 -11.98 8.79
CA GLN A 36 -4.05 -12.26 9.88
C GLN A 36 -3.40 -13.64 9.66
N GLY A 37 -2.21 -13.84 10.21
CA GLY A 37 -1.50 -15.11 10.10
C GLY A 37 -0.84 -15.32 8.73
N PRO A 38 -0.59 -16.57 8.32
CA PRO A 38 0.00 -16.88 7.03
C PRO A 38 -0.92 -16.58 5.84
N THR A 39 -0.32 -16.27 4.69
CA THR A 39 -1.05 -16.27 3.42
C THR A 39 -1.63 -17.68 3.11
N PRO A 40 -2.81 -17.77 2.48
CA PRO A 40 -3.45 -19.07 2.21
C PRO A 40 -2.65 -19.97 1.25
N THR A 41 -1.95 -19.37 0.30
CA THR A 41 -1.22 -20.08 -0.75
C THR A 41 0.13 -20.60 -0.25
N VAL A 42 0.43 -21.87 -0.53
CA VAL A 42 1.70 -22.49 -0.14
C VAL A 42 2.90 -21.85 -0.82
N ASN A 43 4.06 -21.84 -0.15
CA ASN A 43 5.29 -21.21 -0.65
C ASN A 43 5.16 -19.71 -0.96
N THR A 44 4.21 -19.03 -0.32
CA THR A 44 4.11 -17.56 -0.29
C THR A 44 4.26 -17.08 1.15
N GLY A 45 4.06 -15.78 1.36
CA GLY A 45 4.11 -15.19 2.69
C GLY A 45 3.49 -13.81 2.68
N PRO A 46 3.40 -13.16 3.85
CA PRO A 46 4.13 -13.46 5.08
C PRO A 46 3.48 -14.55 5.96
N LEU A 47 4.18 -14.99 7.01
CA LEU A 47 3.61 -15.85 8.09
C LEU A 47 2.93 -15.06 9.22
N LYS A 48 3.24 -13.76 9.29
CA LYS A 48 2.87 -12.85 10.39
C LYS A 48 2.96 -11.40 9.94
N ASP A 49 2.18 -10.54 10.57
CA ASP A 49 2.17 -9.12 10.24
C ASP A 49 3.51 -8.44 10.61
N HIS A 50 3.74 -7.26 10.03
CA HIS A 50 4.93 -6.46 10.29
C HIS A 50 4.91 -5.78 11.68
N THR A 51 3.76 -5.26 12.08
CA THR A 51 3.61 -4.36 13.24
C THR A 51 3.77 -5.10 14.56
N THR A 52 3.02 -6.18 14.76
CA THR A 52 3.10 -6.98 16.00
C THR A 52 4.15 -8.05 15.89
N GLY A 53 4.50 -8.47 14.67
CA GLY A 53 5.42 -9.59 14.44
C GLY A 53 4.83 -10.92 14.87
N THR A 54 3.49 -11.04 14.89
CA THR A 54 2.75 -12.24 15.33
C THR A 54 1.71 -12.66 14.30
N ALA A 55 1.25 -13.91 14.36
CA ALA A 55 0.17 -14.41 13.51
C ALA A 55 -1.21 -13.81 13.85
N ARG A 56 -1.31 -13.00 14.91
CA ARG A 56 -2.57 -12.34 15.32
C ARG A 56 -2.67 -10.90 14.84
N GLY A 57 -1.57 -10.29 14.42
CA GLY A 57 -1.61 -8.96 13.82
C GLY A 57 -2.11 -9.02 12.39
N HIS A 58 -2.48 -7.85 11.88
CA HIS A 58 -3.21 -7.70 10.64
C HIS A 58 -2.41 -7.00 9.56
N TYR A 59 -2.66 -7.36 8.31
CA TYR A 59 -2.09 -6.71 7.13
C TYR A 59 -3.05 -6.83 5.94
N LEU A 60 -2.83 -5.99 4.93
CA LEU A 60 -3.55 -6.09 3.67
C LEU A 60 -2.87 -7.06 2.71
N TYR A 61 -3.70 -7.87 2.05
CA TYR A 61 -3.31 -8.95 1.19
C TYR A 61 -4.08 -8.89 -0.12
N MET A 62 -3.42 -9.29 -1.20
CA MET A 62 -4.03 -9.52 -2.51
C MET A 62 -3.59 -10.92 -2.94
N GLU A 63 -4.57 -11.80 -3.21
CA GLU A 63 -4.25 -13.11 -3.76
C GLU A 63 -3.79 -12.93 -5.21
N SER A 64 -2.62 -13.47 -5.50
CA SER A 64 -2.01 -13.40 -6.84
C SER A 64 -2.08 -14.74 -7.58
N SER A 65 -2.47 -15.81 -6.88
CA SER A 65 -2.63 -17.13 -7.46
C SER A 65 -3.98 -17.31 -8.16
N GLU A 66 -4.06 -18.39 -8.94
CA GLU A 66 -5.32 -18.88 -9.51
C GLU A 66 -6.45 -18.91 -8.45
N PRO A 67 -7.68 -18.51 -8.80
CA PRO A 67 -8.20 -18.30 -10.16
C PRO A 67 -8.10 -16.84 -10.67
N HIS A 68 -7.32 -15.95 -10.03
CA HIS A 68 -7.22 -14.55 -10.45
C HIS A 68 -6.51 -14.40 -11.80
N GLN A 69 -6.99 -13.46 -12.62
CA GLN A 69 -6.49 -13.28 -13.99
C GLN A 69 -5.26 -12.38 -14.02
N PHE A 70 -4.45 -12.57 -15.06
CA PHE A 70 -3.34 -11.68 -15.35
C PHE A 70 -3.85 -10.25 -15.57
N GLN A 71 -3.35 -9.31 -14.77
CA GLN A 71 -3.69 -7.87 -14.76
C GLN A 71 -4.91 -7.43 -13.95
N ASP A 72 -5.54 -8.31 -13.16
CA ASP A 72 -6.48 -7.87 -12.13
C ASP A 72 -5.79 -6.88 -11.18
N LYS A 73 -6.50 -5.81 -10.81
CA LYS A 73 -5.99 -4.75 -9.92
C LYS A 73 -6.88 -4.58 -8.71
N ALA A 74 -6.22 -4.41 -7.57
CA ALA A 74 -6.81 -3.89 -6.35
C ALA A 74 -6.14 -2.57 -5.98
N ILE A 75 -6.94 -1.53 -5.78
CA ILE A 75 -6.47 -0.18 -5.53
C ILE A 75 -6.98 0.27 -4.16
N LEU A 76 -6.03 0.71 -3.34
CA LEU A 76 -6.30 1.31 -2.04
C LEU A 76 -5.96 2.80 -2.12
N LEU A 77 -6.91 3.64 -1.72
CA LEU A 77 -6.82 5.09 -1.79
C LEU A 77 -6.64 5.67 -0.40
N SER A 78 -5.66 6.57 -0.26
CA SER A 78 -5.57 7.41 0.94
C SER A 78 -6.72 8.42 1.01
N PRO A 79 -6.96 9.08 2.15
CA PRO A 79 -7.71 10.33 2.19
C PRO A 79 -7.13 11.38 1.25
N LEU A 80 -7.94 12.37 0.88
CA LEU A 80 -7.48 13.52 0.12
C LEU A 80 -6.61 14.44 0.99
N PHE A 81 -5.35 14.60 0.60
CA PHE A 81 -4.42 15.52 1.26
C PHE A 81 -4.48 16.91 0.68
N ASN A 82 -4.24 17.90 1.54
CA ASN A 82 -4.00 19.27 1.12
C ASN A 82 -2.66 19.38 0.35
N PRO A 83 -2.51 20.39 -0.53
CA PRO A 83 -1.23 20.68 -1.18
C PRO A 83 -0.09 20.81 -0.18
N THR A 84 1.06 20.23 -0.49
CA THR A 84 2.28 20.43 0.31
C THR A 84 2.97 21.76 -0.02
N GLY A 85 2.66 22.35 -1.19
CA GLY A 85 3.34 23.54 -1.72
C GLY A 85 4.82 23.23 -1.96
N ASN A 86 5.71 24.08 -1.43
CA ASN A 86 7.16 23.88 -1.52
C ASN A 86 7.71 22.87 -0.49
N ARG A 87 6.87 22.31 0.37
CA ARG A 87 7.27 21.30 1.37
C ARG A 87 7.15 19.91 0.77
N THR A 88 7.85 18.97 1.38
CA THR A 88 7.81 17.56 1.03
C THR A 88 7.21 16.76 2.17
N CYS A 89 6.28 15.89 1.80
CA CYS A 89 5.73 14.89 2.68
C CYS A 89 6.50 13.59 2.58
N VAL A 90 6.65 12.89 3.71
CA VAL A 90 7.30 11.58 3.76
C VAL A 90 6.25 10.50 3.93
N PHE A 91 6.09 9.65 2.91
CA PHE A 91 5.21 8.49 2.93
C PHE A 91 6.02 7.22 3.18
N ARG A 92 5.63 6.42 4.17
CA ARG A 92 6.33 5.18 4.53
C ARG A 92 5.34 4.04 4.63
N PHE A 93 5.71 2.91 4.04
CA PHE A 93 4.94 1.68 4.12
C PHE A 93 5.87 0.47 4.18
N HIS A 94 5.34 -0.66 4.62
CA HIS A 94 6.03 -1.93 4.58
C HIS A 94 5.28 -2.84 3.61
N TYR A 95 6.01 -3.57 2.78
CA TYR A 95 5.45 -4.51 1.82
C TYR A 95 6.13 -5.87 1.93
N HIS A 96 5.42 -6.93 1.54
CA HIS A 96 5.92 -8.29 1.48
C HIS A 96 5.53 -8.90 0.14
N MET A 97 6.52 -9.26 -0.68
CA MET A 97 6.31 -9.78 -2.03
C MET A 97 7.10 -11.08 -2.17
N PHE A 98 6.50 -12.22 -1.84
CA PHE A 98 7.14 -13.53 -1.88
C PHE A 98 6.21 -14.58 -2.49
N GLY A 99 6.67 -15.22 -3.55
CA GLY A 99 5.91 -16.22 -4.29
C GLY A 99 6.18 -16.15 -5.79
N LYS A 100 5.88 -17.23 -6.51
CA LYS A 100 6.14 -17.33 -7.96
C LYS A 100 5.20 -16.45 -8.80
N GLN A 101 3.97 -16.25 -8.34
CA GLN A 101 2.91 -15.51 -9.05
C GLN A 101 2.83 -14.04 -8.65
N VAL A 102 3.66 -13.59 -7.69
CA VAL A 102 3.69 -12.18 -7.29
C VAL A 102 4.10 -11.31 -8.48
N TYR A 103 3.28 -10.31 -8.79
CA TYR A 103 3.48 -9.45 -9.95
C TYR A 103 3.95 -8.06 -9.54
N THR A 104 3.13 -7.02 -9.72
CA THR A 104 3.53 -5.63 -9.51
C THR A 104 2.81 -5.03 -8.30
N LEU A 105 3.58 -4.41 -7.40
CA LEU A 105 3.05 -3.45 -6.44
C LEU A 105 3.53 -2.06 -6.85
N SER A 106 2.60 -1.10 -6.94
CA SER A 106 2.87 0.26 -7.42
C SER A 106 2.18 1.30 -6.57
N VAL A 107 2.82 2.46 -6.43
CA VAL A 107 2.30 3.63 -5.71
C VAL A 107 2.19 4.77 -6.70
N PHE A 108 1.01 5.39 -6.75
CA PHE A 108 0.71 6.52 -7.61
C PHE A 108 0.43 7.76 -6.78
N GLN A 109 0.61 8.94 -7.36
CA GLN A 109 0.07 10.19 -6.84
C GLN A 109 -1.06 10.65 -7.73
N ARG A 110 -2.29 10.69 -7.19
CA ARG A 110 -3.48 11.12 -7.92
C ARG A 110 -3.89 12.53 -7.49
N THR A 111 -4.57 13.25 -8.36
CA THR A 111 -5.19 14.54 -8.02
C THR A 111 -6.62 14.53 -8.54
N VAL A 112 -7.47 15.45 -8.05
CA VAL A 112 -8.85 15.59 -8.55
C VAL A 112 -8.89 15.77 -10.08
N SER A 113 -7.91 16.47 -10.65
CA SER A 113 -7.79 16.68 -12.11
C SER A 113 -7.14 15.53 -12.89
N ASN A 114 -6.54 14.54 -12.20
CA ASN A 114 -5.89 13.39 -12.82
C ASN A 114 -6.08 12.15 -11.93
N ALA A 115 -7.19 11.45 -12.14
CA ALA A 115 -7.54 10.24 -11.39
C ALA A 115 -6.60 9.05 -11.69
N LYS A 116 -6.01 8.99 -12.89
CA LYS A 116 -5.00 7.94 -13.21
C LYS A 116 -3.71 8.12 -12.41
N GLY A 117 -3.41 9.36 -12.04
CA GLY A 117 -2.24 9.73 -11.27
C GLY A 117 -0.92 9.59 -12.03
N TRP A 118 0.16 9.75 -11.28
CA TRP A 118 1.55 9.66 -11.73
C TRP A 118 2.25 8.55 -10.96
N LEU A 119 2.97 7.68 -11.65
CA LEU A 119 3.72 6.60 -10.99
C LEU A 119 4.86 7.20 -10.16
N LEU A 120 4.83 6.96 -8.84
CA LEU A 120 5.92 7.36 -7.96
C LEU A 120 6.94 6.24 -7.77
N TRP A 121 6.45 5.00 -7.68
CA TRP A 121 7.28 3.85 -7.39
C TRP A 121 6.58 2.54 -7.75
N TYR A 122 7.36 1.52 -8.08
CA TYR A 122 6.87 0.16 -8.20
C TYR A 122 7.95 -0.87 -7.86
N LYS A 123 7.49 -2.10 -7.58
CA LYS A 123 8.31 -3.32 -7.53
C LYS A 123 7.62 -4.42 -8.31
N PHE A 124 8.44 -5.29 -8.88
CA PHE A 124 8.01 -6.39 -9.72
C PHE A 124 8.59 -7.70 -9.22
N GLY A 125 7.75 -8.72 -9.13
CA GLY A 125 8.16 -10.09 -8.84
C GLY A 125 8.52 -10.32 -7.38
N ASN A 126 9.05 -11.50 -7.13
CA ASN A 126 9.53 -11.93 -5.81
C ASN A 126 10.67 -11.03 -5.28
N GLN A 127 10.49 -10.46 -4.09
CA GLN A 127 11.44 -9.61 -3.36
C GLN A 127 12.07 -10.31 -2.14
N GLY A 128 11.76 -11.60 -1.95
CA GLY A 128 12.21 -12.43 -0.83
C GLY A 128 11.18 -12.52 0.29
N ASN A 129 11.30 -13.57 1.12
CA ASN A 129 10.42 -13.84 2.25
C ASN A 129 10.74 -12.97 3.47
N ARG A 130 10.50 -11.65 3.34
CA ARG A 130 10.69 -10.66 4.40
C ARG A 130 9.85 -9.42 4.16
N TRP A 131 9.49 -8.74 5.25
CA TRP A 131 8.92 -7.39 5.19
C TRP A 131 10.01 -6.38 4.78
N ILE A 132 9.70 -5.51 3.82
CA ILE A 132 10.62 -4.48 3.32
C ILE A 132 9.97 -3.11 3.54
N ARG A 133 10.69 -2.20 4.19
CA ARG A 133 10.27 -0.81 4.37
C ARG A 133 10.58 -0.01 3.12
N GLN A 134 9.60 0.73 2.62
CA GLN A 134 9.79 1.74 1.58
C GLN A 134 9.48 3.15 2.10
N THR A 135 10.22 4.13 1.59
CA THR A 135 10.02 5.55 1.88
C THR A 135 9.96 6.34 0.57
N LEU A 136 8.88 7.10 0.39
CA LEU A 136 8.67 8.02 -0.72
C LEU A 136 8.60 9.45 -0.21
N TYR A 137 9.04 10.37 -1.06
CA TYR A 137 9.03 11.80 -0.82
C TYR A 137 8.07 12.43 -1.82
N ILE A 138 6.96 12.97 -1.33
CA ILE A 138 5.83 13.39 -2.14
C ILE A 138 5.66 14.89 -2.01
N SER A 139 5.54 15.58 -3.14
CA SER A 139 5.28 17.02 -3.21
C SER A 139 4.12 17.28 -4.17
N SER A 140 3.23 18.19 -3.81
CA SER A 140 2.09 18.55 -4.64
C SER A 140 1.65 19.99 -4.42
N PHE A 141 1.39 20.71 -5.52
CA PHE A 141 0.73 22.02 -5.51
C PHE A 141 -0.80 21.93 -5.56
N LYS A 142 -1.35 20.73 -5.70
CA LYS A 142 -2.80 20.45 -5.73
C LYS A 142 -3.18 19.44 -4.64
N PRO A 143 -4.44 19.40 -4.19
CA PRO A 143 -4.90 18.31 -3.36
C PRO A 143 -4.67 16.96 -4.05
N PHE A 144 -4.23 15.97 -3.28
CA PHE A 144 -3.74 14.70 -3.84
C PHE A 144 -4.05 13.49 -2.95
N GLN A 145 -4.07 12.30 -3.56
CA GLN A 145 -4.15 11.01 -2.89
C GLN A 145 -2.93 10.16 -3.29
N VAL A 146 -2.61 9.18 -2.45
CA VAL A 146 -1.60 8.15 -2.70
C VAL A 146 -2.27 6.79 -2.83
#